data_AF-A0A8S4D9M7-F1
#
_entry.id   AF-A0A8S4D9M7-F1
#
_cell.length_a   1.000
_cell.length_b   1.000
_cell.length_c   1.000
_cell.angle_alpha   90.00
_cell.angle_beta   90.00
_cell.angle_gamma   90.00
#
_symmetry.space_group_name_H-M   'P 1'
#
loop_
_entity.id
_entity.type
_entity.pdbx_description
1 polymer ?
#
loop_
_entity_poly.entity_id
_entity_poly.type
_entity_poly.pdbx_seq_one_letter_code
_entity_poly.pdbx_strand_id
1 'polypeptide(L)'
;MQPERWAKNATKWIPNNGRRRRGRPRKRWRDDLDNFNTEWCEQALERDTWNVTITDFDLTSYRQCLSKWNAAAAVMHRECQALGARCLAVQYERLVLRPRETLARVLQFLELPWSERVLHHERYIGRPHGVALSNVERSSDQVVRAVNREALDKWVAHVPADVRADMAELAPMLSRLGYDPWANPPRYAEPEDPAAAAAPAPPNHPLDT
;
A
#
# COMPACT_ATOMS: atom_id res chain seq x y z
N MET A 1 10.92 -4.52 28.25
CA MET A 1 10.12 -5.39 27.36
C MET A 1 10.36 -4.87 25.94
N GLN A 2 10.80 -5.71 24.99
CA GLN A 2 11.19 -5.25 23.64
C GLN A 2 10.00 -4.51 22.97
N PRO A 3 10.12 -3.20 22.67
CA PRO A 3 9.00 -2.36 22.20
C PRO A 3 8.40 -2.81 20.86
N GLU A 4 9.04 -3.74 20.15
CA GLU A 4 8.73 -4.09 18.75
C GLU A 4 8.12 -5.50 18.58
N ARG A 5 7.96 -6.26 19.66
CA ARG A 5 7.50 -7.65 19.60
C ARG A 5 6.02 -7.77 19.20
N TRP A 6 5.20 -6.76 19.52
CA TRP A 6 3.78 -6.71 19.15
C TRP A 6 3.61 -6.41 17.66
N ALA A 7 4.37 -5.45 17.10
CA ALA A 7 4.31 -5.08 15.68
C ALA A 7 4.63 -6.28 14.78
N LYS A 8 5.67 -7.05 15.15
CA LYS A 8 6.04 -8.32 14.50
C LYS A 8 4.98 -9.42 14.60
N ASN A 9 4.08 -9.38 15.58
CA ASN A 9 3.01 -10.36 15.73
C ASN A 9 1.71 -9.90 15.05
N ALA A 10 1.41 -8.60 15.03
CA ALA A 10 0.27 -8.04 14.32
C ALA A 10 0.46 -8.08 12.79
N THR A 11 1.70 -7.98 12.30
CA THR A 11 2.02 -8.08 10.87
C THR A 11 2.20 -9.52 10.37
N LYS A 12 2.19 -10.52 11.26
CA LYS A 12 2.14 -11.93 10.84
C LYS A 12 0.74 -12.25 10.32
N TRP A 13 0.62 -12.27 9.00
CA TRP A 13 -0.61 -12.63 8.27
C TRP A 13 -1.11 -14.06 8.55
N ILE A 14 -0.26 -14.96 9.06
CA ILE A 14 -0.65 -16.32 9.44
C ILE A 14 -0.65 -16.43 10.98
N PRO A 15 -1.81 -16.65 11.62
CA PRO A 15 -1.89 -16.81 13.06
C PRO A 15 -1.09 -18.04 13.52
N ASN A 16 -0.15 -17.86 14.44
CA ASN A 16 0.60 -18.97 15.02
C ASN A 16 -0.28 -19.74 16.02
N ASN A 17 -1.01 -20.74 15.53
CA ASN A 17 -1.80 -21.65 16.36
C ASN A 17 -0.87 -22.67 17.06
N GLY A 18 -0.15 -22.21 18.08
CA GLY A 18 0.75 -23.05 18.87
C GLY A 18 0.04 -24.15 19.66
N ARG A 19 0.75 -25.24 19.95
CA ARG A 19 0.32 -26.27 20.91
C ARG A 19 0.69 -25.83 22.32
N ARG A 20 -0.27 -25.82 23.26
CA ARG A 20 0.02 -25.68 24.71
C ARG A 20 0.22 -27.07 25.32
N ARG A 21 0.79 -27.14 26.54
CA ARG A 21 0.91 -28.38 27.32
C ARG A 21 -0.46 -29.08 27.45
N ARG A 22 -0.46 -30.42 27.52
CA ARG A 22 -1.68 -31.25 27.65
C ARG A 22 -2.59 -30.68 28.75
N GLY A 23 -3.87 -30.52 28.43
CA GLY A 23 -4.90 -30.02 29.35
C GLY A 23 -5.23 -28.52 29.24
N ARG A 24 -4.48 -27.71 28.46
CA ARG A 24 -4.87 -26.32 28.16
C ARG A 24 -5.47 -26.15 26.76
N PRO A 25 -6.46 -25.26 26.58
CA PRO A 25 -6.97 -24.88 25.26
C PRO A 25 -5.84 -24.47 24.31
N ARG A 26 -6.02 -24.71 23.01
CA ARG A 26 -5.07 -24.26 21.97
C ARG A 26 -4.88 -22.74 22.11
N LYS A 27 -3.63 -22.29 22.01
CA LYS A 27 -3.31 -20.87 22.09
C LYS A 27 -3.98 -20.15 20.92
N ARG A 28 -4.88 -19.21 21.23
CA ARG A 28 -5.49 -18.35 20.22
C ARG A 28 -4.58 -17.15 20.01
N TRP A 29 -4.61 -16.59 18.81
CA TRP A 29 -3.89 -15.36 18.49
C TRP A 29 -4.29 -14.20 19.42
N ARG A 30 -5.57 -14.13 19.82
CA ARG A 30 -6.09 -13.17 20.80
C ARG A 30 -5.39 -13.29 22.17
N ASP A 31 -5.04 -14.51 22.60
CA ASP A 31 -4.31 -14.71 23.86
C ASP A 31 -2.91 -14.05 23.83
N ASP A 32 -2.30 -13.89 22.64
CA ASP A 32 -1.05 -13.15 22.50
C ASP A 32 -1.28 -11.65 22.57
N LEU A 33 -2.38 -11.16 21.98
CA LEU A 33 -2.75 -9.75 22.04
C LEU A 33 -3.08 -9.27 23.45
N ASP A 34 -3.85 -10.06 24.20
CA ASP A 34 -4.28 -9.74 25.56
C ASP A 34 -3.11 -9.67 26.57
N ASN A 35 -1.93 -10.18 26.19
CA ASN A 35 -0.71 -10.10 27.00
C ASN A 35 0.15 -8.86 26.69
N PHE A 36 -0.21 -8.05 25.70
CA PHE A 36 0.48 -6.78 25.42
C PHE A 36 -0.18 -5.65 26.19
N ASN A 37 0.64 -4.68 26.62
CA ASN A 37 0.18 -3.49 27.32
C ASN A 37 -0.84 -2.73 26.48
N THR A 38 -2.07 -2.55 27.00
CA THR A 38 -3.21 -1.89 26.32
C THR A 38 -3.03 -0.38 26.13
N GLU A 39 -2.01 0.22 26.73
CA GLU A 39 -1.66 1.65 26.58
C GLU A 39 -1.40 2.05 25.12
N TRP A 40 -1.11 1.11 24.20
CA TRP A 40 -0.91 1.46 22.79
C TRP A 40 -2.18 2.02 22.14
N CYS A 41 -3.38 1.58 22.56
CA CYS A 41 -4.63 2.14 22.06
C CYS A 41 -4.73 3.62 22.42
N GLU A 42 -4.30 3.98 23.63
CA GLU A 42 -4.31 5.35 24.14
C GLU A 42 -3.22 6.19 23.47
N GLN A 43 -2.01 5.63 23.32
CA GLN A 43 -0.91 6.27 22.58
C GLN A 43 -1.26 6.48 21.11
N ALA A 44 -1.98 5.56 20.48
CA ALA A 44 -2.43 5.69 19.09
C ALA A 44 -3.45 6.82 18.89
N LEU A 45 -4.16 7.26 19.94
CA LEU A 45 -5.07 8.41 19.87
C LEU A 45 -4.33 9.74 19.76
N GLU A 46 -3.09 9.81 20.26
CA GLU A 46 -2.25 11.00 20.20
C GLU A 46 -1.35 10.99 18.97
N ARG A 47 -1.80 11.65 17.90
CA ARG A 47 -1.13 11.68 16.60
C ARG A 47 0.36 12.12 16.65
N ASP A 48 0.72 12.99 17.57
CA ASP A 48 2.06 13.57 17.65
C ASP A 48 3.04 12.70 18.46
N THR A 49 2.54 11.83 19.34
CA THR A 49 3.33 10.87 20.12
C THR A 49 3.32 9.47 19.49
N TRP A 50 2.32 9.15 18.67
CA TRP A 50 2.23 7.91 17.91
C TRP A 50 3.16 7.89 16.69
N ASN A 51 4.45 7.67 16.93
CA ASN A 51 5.41 7.46 15.87
C ASN A 51 5.31 6.01 15.37
N VAL A 52 4.54 5.78 14.29
CA VAL A 52 4.65 4.53 13.52
C VAL A 52 5.96 4.56 12.76
N THR A 53 7.06 4.31 13.44
CA THR A 53 8.26 3.85 12.77
C THR A 53 7.93 2.48 12.21
N ILE A 54 7.96 2.35 10.88
CA ILE A 54 7.99 1.03 10.25
C ILE A 54 9.19 0.33 10.90
N THR A 55 8.92 -0.72 11.68
CA THR A 55 9.94 -1.36 12.51
C THR A 55 11.17 -1.65 11.66
N ASP A 56 12.34 -1.38 12.24
CA ASP A 56 13.64 -1.48 11.60
C ASP A 56 13.96 -0.41 10.52
N PHE A 57 13.12 0.59 10.19
CA PHE A 57 13.55 1.66 9.27
C PHE A 57 14.22 2.83 10.01
N ASP A 58 15.48 3.12 9.65
CA ASP A 58 16.15 4.38 9.96
C ASP A 58 15.71 5.46 8.97
N LEU A 59 14.72 6.25 9.36
CA LEU A 59 14.13 7.32 8.55
C LEU A 59 15.09 8.48 8.27
N THR A 60 16.26 8.52 8.92
CA THR A 60 17.31 9.51 8.62
C THR A 60 18.23 9.06 7.49
N SER A 61 18.16 7.79 7.08
CA SER A 61 19.01 7.18 6.06
C SER A 61 18.21 6.73 4.84
N TYR A 62 18.27 7.54 3.78
CA TYR A 62 17.72 7.17 2.46
C TYR A 62 18.23 5.82 1.98
N ARG A 63 19.54 5.56 2.14
CA ARG A 63 20.18 4.31 1.76
C ARG A 63 19.53 3.11 2.45
N GLN A 64 19.40 3.17 3.77
CA GLN A 64 18.81 2.07 4.52
C GLN A 64 17.33 1.89 4.18
N CYS A 65 16.59 3.00 4.06
CA CYS A 65 15.18 2.97 3.67
C CYS A 65 14.97 2.32 2.30
N LEU A 66 15.76 2.69 1.29
CA LEU A 66 15.71 2.10 -0.06
C LEU A 66 16.07 0.60 -0.05
N SER A 67 17.13 0.21 0.65
CA SER A 67 17.50 -1.22 0.75
C SER A 67 16.43 -2.05 1.47
N LYS A 68 15.81 -1.53 2.53
CA LYS A 68 14.73 -2.24 3.24
C LYS A 68 13.44 -2.27 2.45
N TRP A 69 13.09 -1.17 1.76
CA TRP A 69 12.00 -1.15 0.79
C TRP A 69 12.21 -2.24 -0.27
N ASN A 70 13.41 -2.33 -0.84
CA ASN A 70 13.75 -3.31 -1.86
C ASN A 70 13.57 -4.74 -1.35
N ALA A 71 14.06 -5.05 -0.15
CA ALA A 71 13.89 -6.38 0.46
C ALA A 71 12.41 -6.72 0.69
N ALA A 72 11.62 -5.79 1.20
CA ALA A 72 10.18 -5.98 1.42
C ALA A 72 9.42 -6.16 0.09
N ALA A 73 9.67 -5.29 -0.88
CA ALA A 73 9.07 -5.33 -2.21
C ALA A 73 9.40 -6.63 -2.94
N ALA A 74 10.64 -7.13 -2.82
CA ALA A 74 11.04 -8.41 -3.42
C ALA A 74 10.25 -9.60 -2.86
N VAL A 75 10.02 -9.63 -1.55
CA VAL A 75 9.21 -10.68 -0.90
C VAL A 75 7.76 -10.61 -1.37
N MET A 76 7.13 -9.43 -1.27
CA MET A 76 5.74 -9.23 -1.69
C MET A 76 5.52 -9.54 -3.17
N HIS A 77 6.45 -9.10 -4.02
CA HIS A 77 6.38 -9.36 -5.45
C HIS A 77 6.50 -10.86 -5.75
N ARG A 78 7.47 -11.56 -5.15
CA ARG A 78 7.64 -13.01 -5.31
C ARG A 78 6.39 -13.78 -4.85
N GLU A 79 5.82 -13.40 -3.71
CA GLU A 79 4.60 -14.03 -3.19
C GLU A 79 3.40 -13.78 -4.10
N CYS A 80 3.24 -12.55 -4.59
CA CYS A 80 2.21 -12.21 -5.58
C CYS A 80 2.37 -13.04 -6.86
N GLN A 81 3.59 -13.17 -7.39
CA GLN A 81 3.89 -14.00 -8.56
C GLN A 81 3.55 -15.48 -8.31
N ALA A 82 3.88 -16.01 -7.13
CA ALA A 82 3.57 -17.40 -6.76
C ALA A 82 2.05 -17.66 -6.66
N LEU A 83 1.25 -16.63 -6.34
CA LEU A 83 -0.21 -16.71 -6.32
C LEU A 83 -0.85 -16.67 -7.72
N GLY A 84 -0.11 -16.22 -8.73
CA GLY A 84 -0.58 -16.12 -10.12
C GLY A 84 -1.84 -15.26 -10.24
N ALA A 85 -2.88 -15.80 -10.87
CA ALA A 85 -4.16 -15.11 -11.10
C ALA A 85 -4.92 -14.71 -9.82
N ARG A 86 -4.43 -15.06 -8.63
CA ARG A 86 -5.01 -14.65 -7.34
C ARG A 86 -4.36 -13.40 -6.74
N CYS A 87 -3.37 -12.83 -7.41
CA CYS A 87 -2.78 -11.56 -7.01
C CYS A 87 -2.66 -10.60 -8.20
N LEU A 88 -3.06 -9.35 -7.99
CA LEU A 88 -2.92 -8.28 -8.96
C LEU A 88 -1.98 -7.20 -8.41
N ALA A 89 -0.84 -7.01 -9.07
CA ALA A 89 0.02 -5.87 -8.82
C ALA A 89 -0.58 -4.61 -9.46
N VAL A 90 -0.78 -3.56 -8.66
CA VAL A 90 -1.30 -2.26 -9.10
C VAL A 90 -0.23 -1.20 -8.87
N GLN A 91 0.23 -0.58 -9.96
CA GLN A 91 1.18 0.54 -9.88
C GLN A 91 0.44 1.82 -9.51
N TYR A 92 0.92 2.50 -8.46
CA TYR A 92 0.34 3.73 -7.95
C TYR A 92 0.30 4.82 -9.02
N GLU A 93 1.38 4.98 -9.79
CA GLU A 93 1.47 6.04 -10.78
C GLU A 93 0.49 5.81 -11.93
N ARG A 94 0.28 4.56 -12.35
CA ARG A 94 -0.76 4.22 -13.35
C ARG A 94 -2.16 4.48 -12.81
N LEU A 95 -2.43 4.15 -11.53
CA LEU A 95 -3.70 4.46 -10.88
C LEU A 95 -3.98 5.96 -10.86
N VAL A 96 -2.99 6.79 -10.55
CA VAL A 96 -3.15 8.24 -10.48
C VAL A 96 -3.24 8.88 -11.88
N LEU A 97 -2.49 8.37 -12.85
CA LEU A 97 -2.49 8.90 -14.22
C LEU A 97 -3.73 8.46 -15.01
N ARG A 98 -4.18 7.21 -14.82
CA ARG A 98 -5.30 6.58 -15.53
C ARG A 98 -6.22 5.82 -14.54
N PRO A 99 -6.94 6.55 -13.66
CA PRO A 99 -7.73 5.94 -12.59
C PRO A 99 -8.86 5.06 -13.10
N ARG A 100 -9.58 5.48 -14.15
CA ARG A 100 -10.67 4.70 -14.74
C ARG A 100 -10.20 3.36 -15.30
N GLU A 101 -9.16 3.37 -16.12
CA GLU A 101 -8.57 2.17 -16.71
C GLU A 101 -8.07 1.22 -15.62
N THR A 102 -7.33 1.76 -14.64
CA THR A 102 -6.74 0.96 -13.57
C THR A 102 -7.81 0.35 -12.66
N LEU A 103 -8.81 1.13 -12.24
CA LEU A 103 -9.88 0.64 -11.37
C LEU A 103 -10.84 -0.31 -12.09
N ALA A 104 -11.09 -0.12 -13.38
CA ALA A 104 -11.85 -1.10 -14.17
C ALA A 104 -11.15 -2.47 -14.18
N ARG A 105 -9.83 -2.49 -14.39
CA ARG A 105 -9.03 -3.72 -14.30
C ARG A 105 -9.05 -4.34 -12.89
N VAL A 106 -8.97 -3.51 -11.84
CA VAL A 106 -9.04 -3.99 -10.46
C VAL A 106 -10.40 -4.61 -10.15
N LEU A 107 -11.51 -3.94 -10.50
CA LEU A 107 -12.86 -4.47 -10.26
C LEU A 107 -13.13 -5.73 -11.07
N GLN A 108 -12.65 -5.79 -12.31
CA GLN A 108 -12.73 -7.01 -13.13
C GLN A 108 -11.98 -8.17 -12.47
N PHE A 109 -10.76 -7.94 -11.97
CA PHE A 109 -9.98 -8.93 -11.25
C PHE A 109 -10.68 -9.43 -9.97
N LEU A 110 -11.41 -8.55 -9.28
CA LEU A 110 -12.20 -8.88 -8.09
C LEU A 110 -13.59 -9.44 -8.40
N GLU A 111 -13.96 -9.57 -9.69
CA GLU A 111 -15.29 -9.99 -10.13
C GLU A 111 -16.43 -9.10 -9.59
N LEU A 112 -16.17 -7.80 -9.47
CA LEU A 112 -17.12 -6.79 -9.02
C LEU A 112 -17.65 -5.96 -10.19
N PRO A 113 -18.93 -5.55 -10.17
CA PRO A 113 -19.49 -4.67 -11.19
C PRO A 113 -18.83 -3.29 -11.14
N TRP A 114 -18.76 -2.64 -12.30
CA TRP A 114 -18.28 -1.26 -12.38
C TRP A 114 -19.22 -0.30 -11.64
N SER A 115 -18.65 0.71 -10.98
CA SER A 115 -19.39 1.81 -10.39
C SER A 115 -18.58 3.10 -10.50
N GLU A 116 -19.19 4.18 -11.01
CA GLU A 116 -18.53 5.51 -11.08
C GLU A 116 -18.07 6.03 -9.72
N ARG A 117 -18.63 5.52 -8.62
CA ARG A 117 -18.29 5.92 -7.26
C ARG A 117 -16.81 5.71 -6.93
N VAL A 118 -16.16 4.74 -7.58
CA VAL A 118 -14.73 4.44 -7.35
C VAL A 118 -13.80 5.57 -7.82
N LEU A 119 -14.26 6.46 -8.70
CA LEU A 119 -13.51 7.62 -9.16
C LEU A 119 -13.71 8.87 -8.29
N HIS A 120 -14.63 8.79 -7.31
CA HIS A 120 -15.10 9.92 -6.53
C HIS A 120 -15.14 9.58 -5.03
N HIS A 121 -14.11 8.87 -4.54
CA HIS A 121 -14.05 8.39 -3.15
C HIS A 121 -14.18 9.55 -2.15
N GLU A 122 -13.68 10.74 -2.49
CA GLU A 122 -13.72 11.95 -1.68
C GLU A 122 -15.15 12.38 -1.32
N ARG A 123 -16.14 12.05 -2.17
CA ARG A 123 -17.55 12.40 -1.95
C ARG A 123 -18.25 11.49 -0.94
N TYR A 124 -17.65 10.33 -0.64
CA TYR A 124 -18.25 9.28 0.17
C TYR A 124 -17.56 9.10 1.53
N ILE A 125 -16.64 9.99 1.90
CA ILE A 125 -15.95 9.94 3.20
C ILE A 125 -16.94 10.25 4.32
N GLY A 126 -16.97 9.40 5.35
CA GLY A 126 -17.85 9.54 6.52
C GLY A 126 -19.34 9.36 6.22
N ARG A 127 -19.71 8.95 4.99
CA ARG A 127 -21.10 8.64 4.63
C ARG A 127 -21.44 7.19 4.97
N PRO A 128 -22.71 6.85 5.25
CA PRO A 128 -23.15 5.46 5.39
C PRO A 128 -22.75 4.63 4.15
N HIS A 129 -22.18 3.45 4.38
CA HIS A 129 -21.66 2.57 3.31
C HIS A 129 -20.62 3.25 2.38
N GLY A 130 -19.92 4.26 2.88
CA GLY A 130 -18.86 4.99 2.20
C GLY A 130 -17.47 4.63 2.74
N VAL A 131 -16.54 5.59 2.66
CA VAL A 131 -15.16 5.43 3.13
C VAL A 131 -15.08 5.86 4.59
N ALA A 132 -14.75 4.91 5.47
CA ALA A 132 -14.41 5.21 6.86
C ALA A 132 -12.91 5.51 6.96
N LEU A 133 -12.55 6.66 7.50
CA LEU A 133 -11.17 7.06 7.74
C LEU A 133 -10.90 7.17 9.23
N SER A 134 -9.75 6.67 9.65
CA SER A 134 -9.24 6.88 11.00
C SER A 134 -8.56 8.25 11.09
N ASN A 135 -8.83 9.01 12.16
CA ASN A 135 -8.19 10.31 12.40
C ASN A 135 -6.72 10.19 12.82
N VAL A 136 -6.24 8.98 13.14
CA VAL A 136 -4.87 8.72 13.59
C VAL A 136 -3.98 8.10 12.50
N GLU A 137 -4.56 7.68 11.39
CA GLU A 137 -3.80 7.17 10.24
C GLU A 137 -3.07 8.30 9.50
N ARG A 138 -1.78 8.06 9.21
CA ARG A 138 -0.89 9.04 8.56
C ARG A 138 -1.30 9.39 7.12
N SER A 139 -2.12 8.56 6.48
CA SER A 139 -2.60 8.76 5.11
C SER A 139 -3.91 9.56 5.01
N SER A 140 -4.59 9.81 6.14
CA SER A 140 -5.96 10.31 6.13
C SER A 140 -6.09 11.73 5.56
N ASP A 141 -5.10 12.59 5.79
CA ASP A 141 -5.07 13.98 5.28
C ASP A 141 -4.86 14.06 3.76
N GLN A 142 -4.26 13.03 3.13
CA GLN A 142 -4.16 12.96 1.68
C GLN A 142 -5.35 12.24 1.05
N VAL A 143 -5.87 11.17 1.68
CA VAL A 143 -7.01 10.38 1.15
C VAL A 143 -8.31 11.19 1.10
N VAL A 144 -8.46 12.23 1.92
CA VAL A 144 -9.64 13.13 1.83
C VAL A 144 -9.76 13.89 0.52
N ARG A 145 -8.69 13.97 -0.27
CA ARG A 145 -8.67 14.67 -1.55
C ARG A 145 -9.01 13.71 -2.68
N ALA A 146 -9.56 14.26 -3.76
CA ALA A 146 -9.72 13.53 -5.01
C ALA A 146 -8.36 13.04 -5.54
N VAL A 147 -8.39 12.00 -6.39
CA VAL A 147 -7.19 11.49 -7.07
C VAL A 147 -6.50 12.65 -7.80
N ASN A 148 -5.23 12.88 -7.47
CA ASN A 148 -4.43 13.99 -7.98
C ASN A 148 -2.98 13.55 -8.19
N ARG A 149 -2.23 14.36 -8.95
CA ARG A 149 -0.89 14.04 -9.42
C ARG A 149 0.22 14.69 -8.59
N GLU A 150 -0.12 15.35 -7.48
CA GLU A 150 0.82 16.19 -6.74
C GLU A 150 2.00 15.41 -6.14
N ALA A 151 1.84 14.12 -5.87
CA ALA A 151 2.85 13.31 -5.20
C ALA A 151 3.78 12.51 -6.13
N LEU A 152 3.56 12.55 -7.45
CA LEU A 152 4.28 11.67 -8.39
C LEU A 152 5.79 11.88 -8.36
N ASP A 153 6.27 13.12 -8.38
CA ASP A 153 7.69 13.47 -8.55
C ASP A 153 8.28 14.30 -7.39
N LYS A 154 7.50 14.55 -6.32
CA LYS A 154 7.97 15.33 -5.15
C LYS A 154 9.27 14.80 -4.54
N TRP A 155 9.53 13.50 -4.66
CA TRP A 155 10.74 12.87 -4.11
C TRP A 155 12.02 13.24 -4.88
N VAL A 156 11.93 13.62 -6.16
CA VAL A 156 13.06 13.83 -7.09
C VAL A 156 14.09 14.82 -6.53
N ALA A 157 13.63 15.89 -5.89
CA ALA A 157 14.48 16.94 -5.33
C ALA A 157 15.16 16.56 -4.00
N HIS A 158 14.73 15.47 -3.35
CA HIS A 158 15.09 15.18 -1.96
C HIS A 158 16.06 14.00 -1.79
N VAL A 159 16.24 13.17 -2.82
CA VAL A 159 17.16 12.02 -2.74
C VAL A 159 18.61 12.51 -2.90
N PRO A 160 19.52 12.23 -1.96
CA PRO A 160 20.93 12.61 -2.03
C PRO A 160 21.66 12.07 -3.27
N ALA A 161 22.68 12.78 -3.75
CA ALA A 161 23.39 12.44 -4.98
C ALA A 161 24.12 11.09 -4.92
N ASP A 162 24.71 10.75 -3.77
CA ASP A 162 25.37 9.46 -3.52
C ASP A 162 24.36 8.30 -3.55
N VAL A 163 23.17 8.50 -2.99
CA VAL A 163 22.10 7.49 -3.04
C VAL A 163 21.58 7.30 -4.47
N ARG A 164 21.46 8.38 -5.25
CA ARG A 164 21.09 8.29 -6.67
C ARG A 164 22.14 7.54 -7.49
N ALA A 165 23.44 7.78 -7.22
CA ALA A 165 24.53 7.09 -7.89
C ALA A 165 24.53 5.57 -7.63
N ASP A 166 24.00 5.13 -6.48
CA ASP A 166 23.93 3.72 -6.10
C ASP A 166 22.51 3.13 -6.23
N MET A 167 21.57 3.84 -6.86
CA MET A 167 20.14 3.49 -6.83
C MET A 167 19.86 2.06 -7.32
N ALA A 168 20.50 1.65 -8.41
CA ALA A 168 20.33 0.31 -8.97
C ALA A 168 20.88 -0.81 -8.06
N GLU A 169 21.94 -0.53 -7.29
CA GLU A 169 22.51 -1.46 -6.32
C GLU A 169 21.64 -1.56 -5.07
N LEU A 170 21.19 -0.40 -4.56
CA LEU A 170 20.37 -0.32 -3.36
C LEU A 170 18.97 -0.89 -3.56
N ALA A 171 18.40 -0.70 -4.74
CA ALA A 171 17.00 -0.97 -5.04
C ALA A 171 16.79 -1.67 -6.40
N PRO A 172 17.37 -2.86 -6.65
CA PRO A 172 17.20 -3.59 -7.91
C PRO A 172 15.75 -3.98 -8.24
N MET A 173 14.84 -3.96 -7.26
CA MET A 173 13.40 -4.12 -7.49
C MET A 173 12.80 -3.02 -8.37
N LEU A 174 13.41 -1.82 -8.44
CA LEU A 174 12.96 -0.76 -9.34
C LEU A 174 12.87 -1.27 -10.79
N SER A 175 13.98 -1.79 -11.33
CA SER A 175 13.99 -2.36 -12.69
C SER A 175 13.02 -3.51 -12.85
N ARG A 176 12.91 -4.40 -11.83
CA ARG A 176 11.98 -5.55 -11.90
C ARG A 176 10.51 -5.13 -11.93
N LEU A 177 10.18 -3.98 -11.36
CA LEU A 177 8.83 -3.43 -11.31
C LEU A 177 8.55 -2.46 -12.48
N GLY A 178 9.53 -2.26 -13.38
CA GLY A 178 9.39 -1.41 -14.57
C GLY A 178 9.87 0.03 -14.40
N TYR A 179 10.53 0.36 -13.28
CA TYR A 179 11.11 1.68 -13.05
C TYR A 179 12.58 1.70 -13.48
N ASP A 180 12.98 2.70 -14.27
CA ASP A 180 14.40 2.94 -14.57
C ASP A 180 15.09 3.56 -13.33
N PRO A 181 16.03 2.85 -12.67
CA PRO A 181 16.70 3.35 -11.47
C PRO A 181 17.63 4.55 -11.75
N TRP A 182 17.93 4.85 -13.01
CA TRP A 182 18.79 5.96 -13.41
C TRP A 182 18.00 7.17 -13.95
N ALA A 183 16.70 7.02 -14.18
CA ALA A 183 15.85 8.11 -14.64
C ALA A 183 15.50 9.05 -13.47
N ASN A 184 15.93 10.31 -13.57
CA ASN A 184 15.61 11.36 -12.59
C ASN A 184 15.34 12.70 -13.31
N PRO A 185 14.07 13.09 -13.55
CA PRO A 185 12.86 12.47 -13.02
C PRO A 185 12.51 11.14 -13.73
N PRO A 186 11.79 10.25 -13.05
CA PRO A 186 11.24 9.02 -13.63
C PRO A 186 10.18 9.33 -14.70
N ARG A 187 10.02 8.39 -15.64
CA ARG A 187 8.96 8.45 -16.66
C ARG A 187 7.86 7.45 -16.30
N TYR A 188 6.75 7.96 -15.77
CA TYR A 188 5.63 7.14 -15.31
C TYR A 188 4.56 6.84 -16.36
N ALA A 189 4.46 7.68 -17.39
CA ALA A 189 3.52 7.47 -18.48
C ALA A 189 4.13 6.51 -19.50
N GLU A 190 3.48 5.37 -19.74
CA GLU A 190 3.68 4.63 -20.99
C GLU A 190 3.14 5.49 -22.15
N PRO A 191 3.79 5.47 -23.34
CA PRO A 191 3.21 6.10 -24.52
C PRO A 191 1.79 5.56 -24.73
N GLU A 192 0.84 6.43 -25.05
CA GLU A 192 -0.53 5.98 -25.32
C GLU A 192 -0.51 4.99 -26.48
N ASP A 193 -1.07 3.81 -26.27
CA ASP A 193 -1.46 2.94 -27.37
C ASP A 193 -2.69 3.58 -28.03
N PRO A 194 -2.58 4.10 -29.28
CA PRO A 194 -3.71 4.73 -29.96
C PRO A 194 -4.92 3.78 -30.12
N ALA A 195 -4.73 2.46 -30.00
CA ALA A 195 -5.83 1.50 -30.03
C ALA A 195 -6.68 1.50 -28.74
N ALA A 196 -6.12 1.85 -27.58
CA ALA A 196 -6.83 1.87 -26.31
C ALA A 196 -7.78 3.08 -26.17
N ALA A 197 -7.44 4.20 -26.81
CA ALA A 197 -8.30 5.39 -26.87
C ALA A 197 -9.58 5.17 -27.72
N ALA A 198 -9.58 4.14 -28.57
CA ALA A 198 -10.70 3.80 -29.44
C ALA A 198 -11.68 2.76 -28.85
N ALA A 199 -11.44 2.28 -27.61
CA ALA A 199 -12.35 1.33 -26.98
C ALA A 199 -13.68 2.01 -26.61
N PRO A 200 -14.83 1.49 -27.08
CA PRO A 200 -16.14 2.08 -26.76
C PRO A 200 -16.41 1.98 -25.26
N ALA A 201 -17.01 3.05 -24.70
CA ALA A 201 -17.43 3.09 -23.31
C ALA A 201 -18.32 1.87 -22.98
N PRO A 202 -18.17 1.25 -21.79
CA PRO A 202 -19.05 0.16 -21.39
C PRO A 202 -20.51 0.66 -21.37
N PRO A 203 -21.47 -0.18 -21.78
CA PRO A 203 -22.86 0.22 -21.88
C PRO A 203 -23.37 0.68 -20.51
N ASN A 204 -23.99 1.87 -20.49
CA ASN A 204 -24.74 2.38 -19.35
C ASN A 204 -25.86 1.39 -19.04
N HIS A 205 -25.71 0.58 -18.00
CA HIS A 205 -26.85 -0.07 -17.37
C HIS A 205 -27.56 0.98 -16.52
N PRO A 206 -28.83 1.34 -16.83
CA PRO A 206 -29.62 2.15 -15.92
C PRO A 206 -29.78 1.36 -14.61
N LEU A 207 -29.51 2.04 -13.49
CA LEU A 207 -29.86 1.55 -12.17
C LEU A 207 -31.38 1.41 -12.12
N ASP A 208 -31.88 0.18 -12.06
CA ASP A 208 -33.27 -0.06 -11.68
C ASP A 208 -33.50 0.46 -10.25
N THR A 209 -34.67 1.08 -10.10
CA THR A 209 -35.25 1.79 -8.96
C THR A 209 -35.21 1.08 -7.61
#